data_AF-A0A1S4FKG5-F1
#
_entry.id   AF-A0A1S4FKG5-F1
#
_cell.length_a   1.000
_cell.length_b   1.000
_cell.length_c   1.000
_cell.angle_alpha   90.00
_cell.angle_beta   90.00
_cell.angle_gamma   90.00
#
_symmetry.space_group_name_H-M   'P 1'
#
loop_
_entity.id
_entity.type
_entity.pdbx_description
1 polymer ?
#
loop_
_entity_poly.entity_id
_entity_poly.type
_entity_poly.pdbx_seq_one_letter_code
_entity_poly.pdbx_strand_id
1 'polypeptide(L)'
;MHSVLRLRTAFRSTIAKNICTSHVRQSTYEGDGKTSVSILNREADAGLLINSFSQVGFRLSNDMKVIGPMAIFPRSVLSWNVESHEDITEESLSLFTALEPKIDILVIGIGDQQTTPAFTKKIIEFMKKYRINVEVLNTEQACATFNFLNAESRVVAAALIPPVSLRFNEDDLMRTHIASSRPFELDEK
;
A
#
# COMPACT_ATOMS: atom_id res chain seq x y z
N MET A 1 3.22 37.74 -45.14
CA MET A 1 1.79 37.52 -45.43
C MET A 1 1.35 36.23 -44.76
N HIS A 2 0.47 36.35 -43.75
CA HIS A 2 -0.62 35.45 -43.31
C HIS A 2 -0.44 33.92 -43.53
N SER A 3 -0.67 33.00 -42.59
CA SER A 3 -1.54 33.01 -41.42
C SER A 3 -1.23 31.81 -40.51
N VAL A 4 -1.65 31.93 -39.25
CA VAL A 4 -1.57 31.02 -38.12
C VAL A 4 -2.62 29.90 -38.23
N LEU A 5 -2.35 28.68 -37.74
CA LEU A 5 -3.34 27.92 -36.95
C LEU A 5 -2.71 26.82 -36.07
N ARG A 6 -2.83 27.02 -34.75
CA ARG A 6 -2.72 25.99 -33.71
C ARG A 6 -4.03 25.18 -33.67
N LEU A 7 -3.95 23.85 -33.53
CA LEU A 7 -5.07 23.08 -32.98
C LEU A 7 -4.74 22.62 -31.56
N ARG A 8 -5.40 23.28 -30.61
CA ARG A 8 -5.55 22.85 -29.22
C ARG A 8 -6.83 22.03 -29.15
N THR A 9 -6.77 20.79 -28.71
CA THR A 9 -7.97 20.04 -28.35
C THR A 9 -8.12 20.10 -26.83
N ALA A 10 -9.01 21.00 -26.38
CA ALA A 10 -9.42 21.12 -25.00
C ALA A 10 -10.67 20.25 -24.79
N PHE A 11 -10.60 19.26 -23.90
CA PHE A 11 -11.77 18.55 -23.42
C PHE A 11 -12.28 19.26 -22.16
N ARG A 12 -13.26 20.15 -22.34
CA ARG A 12 -14.05 20.71 -21.24
C ARG A 12 -15.25 19.79 -21.01
N SER A 13 -15.36 19.21 -19.81
CA SER A 13 -16.65 18.78 -19.28
C SER A 13 -16.94 19.57 -18.01
N THR A 14 -18.15 20.11 -17.93
CA THR A 14 -18.64 20.96 -16.84
C THR A 14 -19.98 20.39 -16.41
N ILE A 15 -20.02 19.92 -15.15
CA ILE A 15 -21.13 19.92 -14.18
C ILE A 15 -22.41 19.14 -14.53
N ALA A 16 -22.72 18.14 -13.69
CA ALA A 16 -24.00 18.06 -12.98
C ALA A 16 -23.83 17.19 -11.72
N LYS A 17 -23.88 17.82 -10.54
CA LYS A 17 -24.04 17.13 -9.26
C LYS A 17 -25.52 16.82 -9.08
N ASN A 18 -25.95 15.58 -9.31
CA ASN A 18 -27.29 15.16 -8.93
C ASN A 18 -27.22 14.39 -7.61
N ILE A 19 -27.62 15.11 -6.57
CA ILE A 19 -27.86 14.63 -5.22
C ILE A 19 -29.14 13.80 -5.25
N CYS A 20 -29.04 12.50 -4.99
CA CYS A 20 -30.18 11.63 -4.76
C CYS A 20 -30.36 11.49 -3.24
N THR A 21 -31.17 12.35 -2.64
CA THR A 21 -31.58 12.21 -1.23
C THR A 21 -32.72 11.21 -1.15
N SER A 22 -32.43 9.98 -0.74
CA SER A 22 -33.45 9.02 -0.34
C SER A 22 -34.12 9.50 0.95
N HIS A 23 -35.38 9.90 0.82
CA HIS A 23 -36.29 10.20 1.92
C HIS A 23 -36.43 8.98 2.84
N VAL A 24 -35.83 9.02 4.03
CA VAL A 24 -36.25 8.20 5.17
C VAL A 24 -37.16 9.08 6.01
N ARG A 25 -38.44 8.73 6.07
CA ARG A 25 -39.35 9.28 7.07
C ARG A 25 -38.98 8.66 8.41
N GLN A 26 -38.58 9.48 9.38
CA GLN A 26 -38.52 9.06 10.78
C GLN A 26 -39.25 10.09 11.64
N SER A 27 -40.06 9.55 12.55
CA SER A 27 -41.10 10.23 13.32
C SER A 27 -40.58 11.32 14.26
N THR A 28 -41.47 12.27 14.54
CA THR A 28 -41.30 13.44 15.39
C THR A 28 -41.36 13.06 16.89
N TYR A 29 -40.27 13.40 17.62
CA TYR A 29 -40.09 13.78 19.04
C TYR A 29 -40.66 12.95 20.22
N GLU A 30 -39.81 12.64 21.22
CA GLU A 30 -39.82 13.20 22.61
C GLU A 30 -38.87 12.44 23.55
N GLY A 31 -38.12 13.16 24.40
CA GLY A 31 -37.46 12.60 25.59
C GLY A 31 -35.93 12.51 25.55
N ASP A 32 -35.32 12.74 26.71
CA ASP A 32 -33.97 13.25 26.95
C ASP A 32 -32.76 12.35 26.62
N GLY A 33 -31.64 13.01 26.29
CA GLY A 33 -30.30 12.61 26.72
C GLY A 33 -29.66 11.35 26.14
N LYS A 34 -30.28 10.62 25.22
CA LYS A 34 -29.62 9.46 24.60
C LYS A 34 -28.87 9.90 23.35
N THR A 35 -27.59 10.19 23.52
CA THR A 35 -26.63 10.32 22.42
C THR A 35 -26.67 9.02 21.61
N SER A 36 -27.40 9.00 20.50
CA SER A 36 -27.32 7.89 19.55
C SER A 36 -25.96 7.99 18.87
N VAL A 37 -24.98 7.31 19.46
CA VAL A 37 -23.67 7.12 18.83
C VAL A 37 -23.93 6.18 17.66
N SER A 38 -24.17 6.73 16.48
CA SER A 38 -24.00 5.97 15.25
C SER A 38 -22.51 5.70 15.13
N ILE A 39 -22.08 4.55 15.67
CA ILE A 39 -20.78 3.97 15.37
C ILE A 39 -20.85 3.61 13.89
N LEU A 40 -20.62 4.61 13.04
CA LEU A 40 -20.33 4.42 11.63
C LEU A 40 -19.01 3.68 11.63
N ASN A 41 -19.10 2.36 11.56
CA ASN A 41 -18.02 1.53 11.10
C ASN A 41 -17.76 1.98 9.67
N ARG A 42 -16.94 3.03 9.52
CA ARG A 42 -16.19 3.24 8.30
C ARG A 42 -15.28 2.04 8.28
N GLU A 43 -15.75 0.95 7.69
CA GLU A 43 -14.90 -0.11 7.18
C GLU A 43 -13.94 0.61 6.23
N ALA A 44 -12.85 1.11 6.81
CA ALA A 44 -11.69 1.50 6.05
C ALA A 44 -11.32 0.21 5.35
N ASP A 45 -11.65 0.12 4.07
CA ASP A 45 -11.11 -0.89 3.19
C ASP A 45 -9.59 -0.70 3.27
N ALA A 46 -8.97 -1.36 4.24
CA ALA A 46 -7.56 -1.21 4.60
C ALA A 46 -6.64 -1.69 3.48
N GLY A 47 -7.23 -2.09 2.35
CA GLY A 47 -6.54 -2.50 1.15
C GLY A 47 -5.81 -3.81 1.35
N LEU A 48 -4.86 -4.05 0.44
CA LEU A 48 -3.93 -5.15 0.53
C LEU A 48 -2.96 -4.87 1.69
N LEU A 49 -2.88 -5.80 2.63
CA LEU A 49 -1.89 -5.81 3.70
C LEU A 49 -0.93 -6.97 3.47
N ILE A 50 0.28 -6.84 4.01
CA ILE A 50 1.30 -7.88 3.97
C ILE A 50 1.21 -8.68 5.26
N ASN A 51 0.83 -9.95 5.17
CA ASN A 51 0.65 -10.83 6.33
C ASN A 51 1.95 -11.50 6.75
N SER A 52 2.74 -11.95 5.78
CA SER A 52 4.01 -12.65 6.03
C SER A 52 4.92 -12.57 4.82
N PHE A 53 6.21 -12.78 5.03
CA PHE A 53 7.21 -12.90 3.97
C PHE A 53 8.07 -14.15 4.17
N SER A 54 8.74 -14.55 3.10
CA SER A 54 9.71 -15.64 3.06
C SER A 54 10.87 -15.23 2.16
N GLN A 55 11.89 -16.08 2.03
CA GLN A 55 13.00 -15.84 1.10
C GLN A 55 12.57 -15.82 -0.37
N VAL A 56 11.40 -16.40 -0.66
CA VAL A 56 10.87 -16.52 -2.02
C VAL A 56 9.94 -15.36 -2.37
N GLY A 57 9.38 -14.65 -1.39
CA GLY A 57 8.38 -13.61 -1.65
C GLY A 57 7.43 -13.37 -0.48
N PHE A 58 6.23 -12.90 -0.80
CA PHE A 58 5.28 -12.31 0.15
C PHE A 58 3.91 -12.97 0.10
N ARG A 59 3.20 -12.95 1.24
CA ARG A 59 1.80 -13.34 1.34
C ARG A 59 0.97 -12.15 1.80
N LEU A 60 -0.11 -11.90 1.09
CA LEU A 60 -1.00 -10.77 1.34
C LEU A 60 -2.26 -11.19 2.13
N SER A 61 -3.02 -10.19 2.60
CA SER A 61 -4.26 -10.37 3.36
C SER A 61 -5.36 -11.14 2.62
N ASN A 62 -5.35 -11.12 1.29
CA ASN A 62 -6.30 -11.83 0.43
C ASN A 62 -5.82 -13.24 0.03
N ASP A 63 -4.89 -13.82 0.79
CA ASP A 63 -4.25 -15.12 0.53
C ASP A 63 -3.42 -15.22 -0.75
N MET A 64 -3.26 -14.12 -1.50
CA MET A 64 -2.39 -14.08 -2.67
C MET A 64 -0.92 -14.20 -2.26
N LYS A 65 -0.19 -15.04 -2.98
CA LYS A 65 1.25 -15.22 -2.84
C LYS A 65 1.95 -14.56 -4.02
N VAL A 66 2.87 -13.66 -3.72
CA VAL A 66 3.68 -12.95 -4.70
C VAL A 66 5.10 -13.47 -4.59
N ILE A 67 5.65 -13.96 -5.69
CA ILE A 67 6.99 -14.54 -5.75
C ILE A 67 7.94 -13.46 -6.26
N GLY A 68 9.08 -13.32 -5.57
CA GLY A 68 10.11 -12.34 -5.89
C GLY A 68 9.80 -10.92 -5.37
N PRO A 69 10.57 -9.94 -5.87
CA PRO A 69 10.38 -8.54 -5.54
C PRO A 69 9.07 -8.00 -6.09
N MET A 70 8.43 -7.12 -5.33
CA MET A 70 7.11 -6.60 -5.66
C MET A 70 6.95 -5.11 -5.35
N ALA A 71 6.14 -4.46 -6.16
CA ALA A 71 5.60 -3.13 -5.91
C ALA A 71 4.14 -3.28 -5.45
N ILE A 72 3.85 -2.91 -4.20
CA ILE A 72 2.53 -3.01 -3.61
C ILE A 72 1.91 -1.64 -3.38
N PHE A 73 0.61 -1.56 -3.65
CA PHE A 73 -0.26 -0.41 -3.48
C PHE A 73 -1.48 -0.84 -2.64
N PRO A 74 -2.27 0.10 -2.12
CA PRO A 74 -3.44 -0.22 -1.31
C PRO A 74 -4.42 -1.18 -1.99
N ARG A 75 -4.49 -1.20 -3.34
CA ARG A 75 -5.48 -2.02 -4.06
C ARG A 75 -4.88 -2.92 -5.13
N SER A 76 -3.56 -2.90 -5.31
CA SER A 76 -2.91 -3.68 -6.37
C SER A 76 -1.49 -4.06 -5.98
N VAL A 77 -0.98 -5.08 -6.65
CA VAL A 77 0.42 -5.49 -6.55
C VAL A 77 0.94 -5.76 -7.96
N LEU A 78 2.21 -5.44 -8.17
CA LEU A 78 2.93 -5.63 -9.43
C LEU A 78 4.26 -6.30 -9.13
N SER A 79 4.75 -7.12 -10.05
CA SER A 79 6.13 -7.62 -9.99
C SER A 79 7.09 -6.45 -10.20
N TRP A 80 8.14 -6.37 -9.39
CA TRP A 80 9.16 -5.35 -9.52
C TRP A 80 10.45 -5.97 -10.05
N ASN A 81 10.95 -5.44 -11.17
CA ASN A 81 12.06 -6.03 -11.92
C ASN A 81 13.42 -5.55 -11.40
N VAL A 82 13.78 -6.02 -10.20
CA VAL A 82 15.01 -5.67 -9.46
C VAL A 82 15.46 -6.95 -8.74
N GLU A 83 16.71 -7.39 -8.88
CA GLU A 83 17.17 -8.60 -8.19
C GLU A 83 17.76 -8.27 -6.81
N SER A 84 18.51 -7.16 -6.73
CA SER A 84 19.19 -6.69 -5.52
C SER A 84 19.00 -5.19 -5.31
N HIS A 85 19.38 -4.67 -4.13
CA HIS A 85 19.35 -3.23 -3.87
C HIS A 85 20.19 -2.40 -4.86
N GLU A 86 21.16 -3.03 -5.54
CA GLU A 86 22.03 -2.38 -6.54
C GLU A 86 21.28 -2.05 -7.84
N ASP A 87 20.21 -2.80 -8.15
CA ASP A 87 19.39 -2.59 -9.34
C ASP A 87 18.30 -1.52 -9.12
N ILE A 88 18.31 -0.88 -7.95
CA ILE A 88 17.39 0.23 -7.64
C ILE A 88 17.94 1.50 -8.31
N THR A 89 17.38 1.82 -9.47
CA THR A 89 17.72 2.98 -10.30
C THR A 89 16.51 3.89 -10.48
N GLU A 90 16.72 5.03 -11.14
CA GLU A 90 15.65 5.97 -11.47
C GLU A 90 14.60 5.31 -12.38
N GLU A 91 15.05 4.43 -13.29
CA GLU A 91 14.20 3.68 -14.20
C GLU A 91 13.34 2.66 -13.46
N SER A 92 13.90 1.90 -12.51
CA SER A 92 13.12 0.92 -11.74
C SER A 92 12.13 1.57 -10.76
N LEU A 93 12.35 2.84 -10.41
CA LEU A 93 11.43 3.65 -9.59
C LEU A 93 10.43 4.48 -10.42
N SER A 94 10.58 4.55 -11.74
CA SER A 94 9.76 5.38 -12.63
C SER A 94 8.26 5.08 -12.52
N LEU A 95 7.89 3.82 -12.27
CA LEU A 95 6.51 3.38 -12.03
C LEU A 95 5.83 4.23 -10.96
N PHE A 96 6.49 4.46 -9.82
CA PHE A 96 5.92 5.20 -8.69
C PHE A 96 5.71 6.68 -9.00
N THR A 97 6.46 7.23 -9.95
CA THR A 97 6.37 8.65 -10.33
C THR A 97 5.24 8.95 -11.31
N ALA A 98 4.72 7.92 -12.01
CA ALA A 98 3.74 8.06 -13.07
C ALA A 98 2.29 7.80 -12.62
N LEU A 99 2.08 7.43 -11.35
CA LEU A 99 0.78 7.01 -10.83
C LEU A 99 -0.08 8.20 -10.38
N GLU A 100 -1.39 8.03 -10.57
CA GLU A 100 -2.44 8.93 -10.08
C GLU A 100 -3.45 8.15 -9.22
N PRO A 101 -3.81 8.61 -8.02
CA PRO A 101 -3.31 9.81 -7.35
C PRO A 101 -1.83 9.69 -7.01
N LYS A 102 -1.16 10.83 -6.99
CA LYS A 102 0.25 10.91 -6.62
C LYS A 102 0.51 10.28 -5.24
N ILE A 103 1.55 9.46 -5.17
CA ILE A 103 2.04 8.84 -3.93
C ILE A 103 2.63 9.90 -3.00
N ASP A 104 2.24 9.88 -1.72
CA ASP A 104 2.79 10.74 -0.69
C ASP A 104 4.07 10.13 -0.08
N ILE A 105 4.05 8.82 0.16
CA ILE A 105 5.13 8.07 0.80
C ILE A 105 5.40 6.78 0.03
N LEU A 106 6.65 6.58 -0.38
CA LEU A 106 7.17 5.31 -0.89
C LEU A 106 8.05 4.65 0.17
N VAL A 107 7.72 3.42 0.54
CA VAL A 107 8.56 2.61 1.42
C VAL A 107 9.36 1.62 0.58
N ILE A 108 10.68 1.59 0.74
CA ILE A 108 11.56 0.67 0.01
C ILE A 108 12.13 -0.34 1.00
N GLY A 109 11.80 -1.61 0.78
CA GLY A 109 12.33 -2.76 1.51
C GLY A 109 13.49 -3.40 0.75
N ILE A 110 14.71 -3.28 1.27
CA ILE A 110 15.95 -3.76 0.63
C ILE A 110 16.35 -5.20 1.05
N GLY A 111 15.41 -5.97 1.57
CA GLY A 111 15.70 -7.29 2.15
C GLY A 111 16.33 -7.17 3.53
N ASP A 112 17.40 -7.92 3.75
CA ASP A 112 18.23 -7.99 4.96
C ASP A 112 19.64 -7.41 4.75
N GLN A 113 19.84 -6.71 3.62
CA GLN A 113 21.12 -6.11 3.24
C GLN A 113 21.32 -4.75 3.91
N GLN A 114 22.58 -4.36 4.12
CA GLN A 114 22.92 -3.02 4.62
C GLN A 114 23.19 -2.07 3.45
N THR A 115 22.45 -0.96 3.39
CA THR A 115 22.71 0.10 2.41
C THR A 115 23.68 1.15 2.92
N THR A 116 24.39 1.78 1.98
CA THR A 116 25.22 2.94 2.28
C THR A 116 24.37 4.22 2.39
N PRO A 117 24.75 5.20 3.23
CA PRO A 117 24.04 6.48 3.31
C PRO A 117 23.98 7.23 1.97
N ALA A 118 24.99 7.04 1.11
CA ALA A 118 25.04 7.62 -0.22
C ALA A 118 23.94 7.07 -1.15
N PHE A 119 23.68 5.76 -1.08
CA PHE A 119 22.60 5.11 -1.82
C PHE A 119 21.23 5.67 -1.43
N THR A 120 20.93 5.69 -0.12
CA THR A 120 19.67 6.24 0.40
C THR A 120 19.48 7.70 -0.01
N LYS A 121 20.53 8.52 0.08
CA LYS A 121 20.50 9.93 -0.32
C LYS A 121 20.17 10.09 -1.81
N LYS A 122 20.77 9.28 -2.69
CA LYS A 122 20.52 9.33 -4.15
C LYS A 122 19.03 9.10 -4.46
N ILE A 123 18.43 8.09 -3.84
CA ILE A 123 17.01 7.77 -4.05
C ILE A 123 16.11 8.90 -3.55
N ILE A 124 16.37 9.40 -2.33
CA ILE A 124 15.60 10.50 -1.75
C ILE A 124 15.68 11.75 -2.63
N GLU A 125 16.86 12.10 -3.14
CA GLU A 125 17.06 13.25 -4.03
C GLU A 125 16.30 13.10 -5.36
N PHE A 126 16.29 11.91 -5.94
CA PHE A 126 15.50 11.62 -7.14
C PHE A 126 14.00 11.79 -6.89
N MET A 127 13.47 11.13 -5.86
CA MET A 127 12.04 11.12 -5.55
C MET A 127 11.52 12.48 -5.04
N LYS A 128 12.40 13.29 -4.44
CA LYS A 128 12.10 14.68 -4.05
C LYS A 128 11.70 15.55 -5.23
N LYS A 129 12.23 15.31 -6.44
CA LYS A 129 11.83 16.02 -7.67
C LYS A 129 10.34 15.83 -7.96
N TYR A 130 9.82 14.66 -7.62
CA TYR A 130 8.41 14.31 -7.73
C TYR A 130 7.61 14.66 -6.47
N ARG A 131 8.22 15.22 -5.42
CA ARG A 131 7.66 15.45 -4.07
C ARG A 131 7.01 14.20 -3.48
N ILE A 132 7.70 13.07 -3.59
CA ILE A 132 7.35 11.81 -2.93
C ILE A 132 8.35 11.62 -1.80
N ASN A 133 7.87 11.40 -0.57
CA ASN A 133 8.75 11.08 0.55
C ASN A 133 9.16 9.60 0.47
N VAL A 134 10.40 9.29 0.82
CA VAL A 134 10.92 7.92 0.71
C VAL A 134 11.50 7.48 2.04
N GLU A 135 11.12 6.28 2.47
CA GLU A 135 11.71 5.56 3.60
C GLU A 135 12.42 4.32 3.07
N VAL A 136 13.72 4.18 3.33
CA VAL A 136 14.49 2.98 2.96
C VAL A 136 14.75 2.18 4.21
N LEU A 137 14.19 0.97 4.28
CA LEU A 137 14.15 0.11 5.47
C LEU A 137 14.45 -1.34 5.09
N ASN A 138 14.76 -2.16 6.10
CA ASN A 138 14.77 -3.61 5.91
C ASN A 138 13.36 -4.10 5.59
N THR A 139 13.25 -5.21 4.86
CA THR A 139 11.94 -5.69 4.38
C THR A 139 10.93 -5.95 5.50
N GLU A 140 11.36 -6.48 6.65
CA GLU A 140 10.51 -6.66 7.82
C GLU A 140 9.89 -5.34 8.30
N GLN A 141 10.72 -4.32 8.49
CA GLN A 141 10.29 -2.99 8.91
C GLN A 141 9.44 -2.31 7.83
N ALA A 142 9.83 -2.44 6.56
CA ALA A 142 9.10 -1.90 5.43
C ALA A 142 7.68 -2.46 5.34
N CYS A 143 7.50 -3.77 5.56
CA CYS A 143 6.17 -4.40 5.58
C CYS A 143 5.29 -3.80 6.69
N ALA A 144 5.83 -3.64 7.90
CA ALA A 144 5.11 -3.05 9.02
C ALA A 144 4.75 -1.58 8.75
N THR A 145 5.69 -0.79 8.25
CA THR A 145 5.46 0.63 7.90
C THR A 145 4.42 0.79 6.81
N PHE A 146 4.48 -0.03 5.75
CA PHE A 146 3.46 -0.02 4.71
C PHE A 146 2.08 -0.34 5.27
N ASN A 147 1.94 -1.43 6.04
CA ASN A 147 0.67 -1.82 6.64
C ASN A 147 0.09 -0.72 7.53
N PHE A 148 0.93 -0.08 8.36
CA PHE A 148 0.51 1.02 9.22
C PHE A 148 0.01 2.22 8.42
N LEU A 149 0.80 2.71 7.45
CA LEU A 149 0.42 3.86 6.62
C LEU A 149 -0.81 3.57 5.75
N ASN A 150 -0.94 2.33 5.28
CA ASN A 150 -2.08 1.89 4.49
C ASN A 150 -3.35 1.82 5.35
N ALA A 151 -3.26 1.30 6.57
CA ALA A 151 -4.36 1.31 7.54
C ALA A 151 -4.81 2.72 7.92
N GLU A 152 -3.90 3.70 7.95
CA GLU A 152 -4.21 5.13 8.11
C GLU A 152 -4.87 5.76 6.86
N SER A 153 -5.14 4.97 5.80
CA SER A 153 -5.72 5.44 4.54
C SER A 153 -4.89 6.53 3.86
N ARG A 154 -3.55 6.47 3.98
CA ARG A 154 -2.63 7.38 3.29
C ARG A 154 -2.34 6.90 1.87
N VAL A 155 -1.95 7.81 0.98
CA VAL A 155 -1.51 7.44 -0.38
C VAL A 155 -0.08 6.91 -0.33
N VAL A 156 0.05 5.67 0.11
CA VAL A 156 1.33 4.96 0.28
C VAL A 156 1.55 3.94 -0.82
N ALA A 157 2.81 3.68 -1.16
CA ALA A 157 3.21 2.50 -1.91
C ALA A 157 4.45 1.88 -1.26
N ALA A 158 4.72 0.61 -1.54
CA ALA A 158 5.98 0.00 -1.16
C ALA A 158 6.63 -0.80 -2.30
N ALA A 159 7.95 -0.76 -2.37
CA ALA A 159 8.78 -1.56 -3.26
C ALA A 159 9.62 -2.50 -2.39
N LEU A 160 9.39 -3.80 -2.47
CA LEU A 160 9.91 -4.77 -1.50
C LEU A 160 10.70 -5.87 -2.20
N ILE A 161 11.91 -6.11 -1.70
CA ILE A 161 12.76 -7.24 -2.08
C ILE A 161 12.63 -8.30 -0.97
N PRO A 162 12.36 -9.58 -1.29
CA PRO A 162 12.35 -10.63 -0.27
C PRO A 162 13.74 -10.76 0.37
N PRO A 163 13.84 -10.93 1.70
CA PRO A 163 15.14 -11.06 2.37
C PRO A 163 15.80 -12.38 2.02
N VAL A 164 17.14 -12.41 1.98
CA VAL A 164 17.89 -13.64 1.68
C VAL A 164 17.93 -14.55 2.91
N SER A 165 18.04 -13.99 4.11
CA SER A 165 17.95 -14.71 5.37
C SER A 165 16.66 -14.41 6.12
N LEU A 166 16.08 -15.43 6.76
CA LEU A 166 14.94 -15.26 7.67
C LEU A 166 15.44 -15.29 9.10
N ARG A 167 15.18 -14.21 9.84
CA ARG A 167 15.31 -14.17 11.29
C ARG A 167 13.92 -14.43 11.85
N PHE A 168 13.73 -15.60 12.46
CA PHE A 168 12.47 -15.92 13.12
C PHE A 168 12.45 -15.27 14.50
N ASN A 169 11.41 -14.50 14.80
CA ASN A 169 11.18 -14.05 16.16
C ASN A 169 10.42 -15.14 16.95
N GLU A 170 10.50 -15.12 18.29
CA GLU A 170 9.81 -16.10 19.15
C GLU A 170 8.29 -16.12 18.89
N ASP A 171 7.71 -14.95 18.60
CA ASP A 171 6.31 -14.77 18.23
C ASP A 171 5.94 -15.49 16.92
N ASP A 172 6.83 -15.47 15.92
CA ASP A 172 6.60 -16.13 14.62
C ASP A 172 6.60 -17.65 14.77
N LEU A 173 7.50 -18.16 15.62
CA LEU A 173 7.59 -19.58 15.95
C LEU A 173 6.30 -20.04 16.65
N MET A 174 5.79 -19.24 17.59
CA MET A 174 4.54 -19.52 18.30
C MET A 174 3.34 -19.55 17.34
N ARG A 175 3.21 -18.56 16.44
CA ARG A 175 2.13 -18.52 15.43
C ARG A 175 2.17 -19.73 14.50
N THR A 176 3.36 -20.13 14.08
CA THR A 176 3.54 -21.30 13.21
C THR A 176 3.13 -22.58 13.92
N HIS A 177 3.49 -22.74 15.20
CA HIS A 177 3.05 -23.86 16.02
C HIS A 177 1.53 -23.88 16.23
N ILE A 178 0.88 -22.72 16.45
CA ILE A 178 -0.58 -22.63 16.58
C ILE A 178 -1.26 -23.02 15.25
N ALA A 179 -0.75 -22.55 14.12
CA ALA A 179 -1.31 -22.86 12.80
C ALA A 179 -1.18 -24.35 12.44
N SER A 180 -0.07 -25.00 12.78
CA SER A 180 0.13 -26.44 12.57
C SER A 180 -0.62 -27.32 13.59
N SER A 181 -0.96 -26.76 14.76
CA SER A 181 -1.70 -27.45 15.83
C SER A 181 -3.22 -27.31 15.73
N ARG A 182 -3.76 -26.70 14.67
CA ARG A 182 -5.19 -26.79 14.31
C ARG A 182 -5.44 -27.81 13.19
N PRO A 183 -5.27 -29.12 13.40
CA PRO A 183 -5.76 -30.11 12.46
C PRO A 183 -7.23 -30.43 12.80
N PHE A 184 -8.13 -30.20 11.84
CA PHE A 184 -9.51 -30.72 11.80
C PHE A 184 -10.51 -30.20 12.85
N GLU A 185 -11.01 -28.96 12.70
CA GLU A 185 -12.44 -28.75 13.00
C GLU A 185 -13.21 -29.25 11.78
N LEU A 186 -13.82 -30.44 11.90
CA LEU A 186 -14.84 -30.88 10.96
C LEU A 186 -16.04 -29.97 11.18
N ASP A 187 -16.48 -29.27 10.14
CA ASP A 187 -17.77 -28.60 10.12
C ASP A 187 -18.86 -29.65 10.44
N GLU A 188 -19.30 -29.71 11.71
CA GLU A 188 -20.55 -30.39 12.05
C GLU A 188 -21.71 -29.53 11.53
N LYS A 189 -22.58 -30.20 10.76
CA LYS A 189 -23.71 -29.69 9.98
C LYS A 189 -24.61 -28.67 10.67
#